data_AF-A0A1B6G819-F1
#
_entry.id   AF-A0A1B6G819-F1
#
_cell.length_a   1.000
_cell.length_b   1.000
_cell.length_c   1.000
_cell.angle_alpha   90.00
_cell.angle_beta   90.00
_cell.angle_gamma   90.00
#
_symmetry.space_group_name_H-M   'P 1'
#
loop_
_entity.id
_entity.type
_entity.pdbx_description
1 polymer ?
#
loop_
_entity_poly.entity_id
_entity_poly.type
_entity_poly.pdbx_seq_one_letter_code
_entity_poly.pdbx_strand_id
1 'polypeptide(L)'
;ILMDDIRSRRYKLNKVMVDGNIPHRVKKDAHAVILEFIRSRPPLRKASERKLAPRVHYTATPREQLLESIKQGQAKLRPSASPFKKKEFMLLTTPRRSKTSDIKMDVAIEEIVIN
;
A
#
# COMPACT_ATOMS: atom_id res chain seq x y z
N ILE A 1 -12.06 -0.14 -44.35
CA ILE A 1 -12.87 1.09 -44.58
C ILE A 1 -12.10 2.35 -44.17
N LEU A 2 -12.05 2.76 -42.89
CA LEU A 2 -11.30 3.97 -42.48
C LEU A 2 -9.83 4.00 -42.94
N MET A 3 -9.11 2.89 -42.72
CA MET A 3 -7.70 2.79 -43.11
C MET A 3 -7.48 2.86 -44.62
N ASP A 4 -8.44 2.36 -45.41
CA ASP A 4 -8.41 2.41 -46.87
C ASP A 4 -8.75 3.81 -47.38
N ASP A 5 -9.68 4.51 -46.72
CA ASP A 5 -10.05 5.88 -47.05
C ASP A 5 -8.91 6.87 -46.74
N ILE A 6 -8.13 6.62 -45.68
CA ILE A 6 -6.88 7.36 -45.38
C ILE A 6 -5.83 7.11 -46.46
N ARG A 7 -5.53 5.83 -46.75
CA ARG A 7 -4.54 5.45 -47.77
C ARG A 7 -4.88 6.00 -49.15
N SER A 8 -6.16 5.95 -49.51
CA SER A 8 -6.69 6.41 -50.80
C SER A 8 -6.97 7.92 -50.83
N ARG A 9 -6.74 8.64 -49.72
CA ARG A 9 -7.01 10.09 -49.56
C ARG A 9 -8.42 10.49 -50.01
N ARG A 10 -9.43 9.66 -49.68
CA ARG A 10 -10.84 9.90 -50.03
C ARG A 10 -11.53 10.87 -49.08
N TYR A 11 -10.86 11.99 -48.77
CA TYR A 11 -11.40 13.05 -47.93
C TYR A 11 -11.19 14.40 -48.62
N LYS A 12 -12.20 15.27 -48.55
CA LYS A 12 -12.11 16.65 -49.02
C LYS A 12 -11.83 17.54 -47.81
N LEU A 13 -10.60 18.05 -47.71
CA LEU A 13 -10.27 19.08 -46.73
C LEU A 13 -10.74 20.44 -47.26
N ASN A 14 -11.32 21.26 -46.39
CA ASN A 14 -11.60 22.64 -46.71
C ASN A 14 -10.26 23.38 -46.93
N LYS A 15 -10.10 24.01 -48.10
CA LYS A 15 -8.90 24.81 -48.39
C LYS A 15 -8.94 26.06 -47.53
N VAL A 16 -8.00 26.17 -46.59
CA VAL A 16 -7.84 27.35 -45.72
C VAL A 16 -7.12 28.49 -46.47
N MET A 17 -6.63 28.23 -47.69
CA MET A 17 -5.98 29.22 -48.54
C MET A 17 -7.02 29.90 -49.43
N VAL A 18 -7.03 31.24 -49.43
CA VAL A 18 -7.76 32.07 -50.40
C VAL A 18 -6.73 32.56 -51.43
N ASP A 19 -6.97 32.32 -52.72
CA ASP A 19 -6.13 32.77 -53.85
C ASP A 19 -4.66 32.34 -53.83
N GLY A 20 -4.35 31.17 -53.25
CA GLY A 20 -3.00 30.62 -53.23
C GLY A 20 -2.04 31.28 -52.22
N ASN A 21 -2.53 32.21 -51.41
CA ASN A 21 -1.79 32.81 -50.31
C ASN A 21 -2.27 32.29 -48.95
N ILE A 22 -1.35 32.18 -47.99
CA ILE A 22 -1.67 31.85 -46.61
C ILE A 22 -2.41 33.06 -46.00
N PRO A 23 -3.59 32.90 -45.37
CA PRO A 23 -4.32 34.01 -44.76
C PRO A 23 -3.42 34.85 -43.84
N HIS A 24 -3.55 36.18 -43.87
CA HIS A 24 -2.72 37.10 -43.08
C HIS A 24 -2.62 36.75 -41.59
N ARG A 25 -3.66 36.10 -41.05
CA ARG A 25 -3.73 35.60 -39.67
C ARG A 25 -2.72 34.49 -39.35
N VAL A 26 -2.11 33.88 -40.36
CA VAL A 26 -1.16 32.74 -40.27
C VAL A 26 0.20 33.11 -40.90
N LYS A 27 0.42 34.37 -41.28
CA LYS A 27 1.70 34.80 -41.87
C LYS A 27 2.86 34.81 -40.88
N LYS A 28 2.57 35.00 -39.59
CA LYS A 28 3.55 34.80 -38.54
C LYS A 28 3.56 33.30 -38.19
N ASP A 29 4.72 32.68 -38.34
CA ASP A 29 4.96 31.32 -37.85
C ASP A 29 4.53 31.24 -36.37
N ALA A 30 3.78 30.20 -36.01
CA ALA A 30 3.31 30.00 -34.64
C ALA A 30 4.48 30.05 -33.65
N HIS A 31 5.62 29.50 -34.05
CA HIS A 31 6.86 29.55 -33.29
C HIS A 31 7.35 31.00 -33.09
N ALA A 32 7.32 31.83 -34.12
CA ALA A 32 7.71 33.24 -34.02
C ALA A 32 6.78 34.04 -33.08
N VAL A 33 5.46 33.77 -33.12
CA VAL A 33 4.48 34.39 -32.22
C VAL A 33 4.71 33.99 -30.77
N ILE A 34 4.93 32.70 -30.51
CA ILE A 34 5.24 32.19 -29.15
C ILE A 34 6.54 32.79 -28.63
N LEU A 35 7.57 32.89 -29.49
CA LEU A 35 8.83 33.51 -29.12
C LEU A 35 8.68 35.01 -28.84
N GLU A 36 7.92 35.76 -29.64
CA GLU A 36 7.59 37.18 -29.40
C GLU A 36 6.90 37.36 -28.03
N PHE A 37 6.01 36.43 -27.67
CA PHE A 37 5.33 36.43 -26.37
C PHE A 37 6.26 36.15 -25.18
N ILE A 38 7.13 35.13 -25.26
CA ILE A 38 8.08 34.86 -24.16
C ILE A 38 9.10 36.00 -24.04
N ARG A 39 9.52 36.59 -25.17
CA ARG A 39 10.46 37.72 -25.20
C ARG A 39 9.88 39.01 -24.61
N SER A 40 8.59 39.27 -24.79
CA SER A 40 7.93 40.45 -24.21
C SER A 40 7.75 40.38 -22.70
N ARG A 41 7.99 39.21 -22.08
CA ARG A 41 7.85 38.95 -20.64
C ARG A 41 6.56 39.58 -20.07
N PRO A 42 5.39 39.17 -20.57
CA PRO A 42 4.13 39.73 -20.09
C PRO A 42 4.01 39.52 -18.58
N PRO A 43 3.43 40.50 -17.85
CA PRO A 43 3.32 40.41 -16.40
C PRO A 43 2.48 39.22 -15.97
N LEU A 44 3.02 38.37 -15.11
CA LEU A 44 2.33 37.19 -14.56
C LEU A 44 1.39 37.61 -13.42
N ARG A 45 0.25 36.93 -13.28
CA ARG A 45 -0.63 37.08 -12.09
C ARG A 45 0.12 36.67 -10.82
N LYS A 46 -0.15 37.38 -9.70
CA LYS A 46 0.43 37.06 -8.39
C LYS A 46 0.01 35.67 -7.95
N ALA A 47 0.87 34.98 -7.20
CA ALA A 47 0.59 33.61 -6.74
C ALA A 47 -0.72 33.52 -5.95
N SER A 48 -1.03 34.54 -5.14
CA SER A 48 -2.25 34.64 -4.33
C SER A 48 -3.55 34.73 -5.14
N GLU A 49 -3.48 35.12 -6.41
CA GLU A 49 -4.65 35.33 -7.27
C GLU A 49 -4.90 34.14 -8.21
N ARG A 50 -3.96 33.19 -8.25
CA ARG A 50 -4.08 31.99 -9.08
C ARG A 50 -5.06 31.03 -8.40
N LYS A 51 -6.15 30.70 -9.10
CA LYS A 51 -7.07 29.64 -8.65
C LYS A 51 -6.40 28.29 -8.90
N LEU A 52 -5.83 27.69 -7.86
CA LEU A 52 -5.36 26.31 -7.92
C LEU A 52 -6.57 25.38 -8.01
N ALA A 53 -6.42 24.27 -8.74
CA ALA A 53 -7.39 23.19 -8.68
C ALA A 53 -7.54 22.72 -7.21
N PRO A 54 -8.74 22.31 -6.77
CA PRO A 54 -8.91 21.70 -5.45
C PRO A 54 -7.89 20.58 -5.26
N ARG A 55 -7.31 20.50 -4.06
CA ARG A 55 -6.40 19.39 -3.73
C ARG A 55 -7.17 18.09 -3.93
N VAL A 56 -6.71 17.26 -4.87
CA VAL A 56 -7.30 15.94 -5.06
C VAL A 56 -6.98 15.12 -3.82
N HIS A 57 -8.02 14.75 -3.07
CA HIS A 57 -7.92 13.81 -1.97
C HIS A 57 -7.92 12.41 -2.59
N TYR A 58 -6.75 11.83 -2.75
CA TYR A 58 -6.64 10.44 -3.16
C TYR A 58 -6.96 9.54 -1.97
N THR A 59 -7.74 8.48 -2.20
CA THR A 59 -7.80 7.36 -1.27
C THR A 59 -6.43 6.70 -1.23
N ALA A 60 -5.98 6.29 -0.05
CA ALA A 60 -4.71 5.57 0.08
C ALA A 60 -4.74 4.31 -0.80
N THR A 61 -3.68 4.09 -1.57
CA THR A 61 -3.52 2.87 -2.36
C THR A 61 -3.43 1.65 -1.41
N PRO A 62 -3.78 0.42 -1.85
CA PRO A 62 -3.64 -0.77 -1.01
C PRO A 62 -2.23 -0.94 -0.42
N ARG A 63 -1.20 -0.55 -1.17
CA ARG A 63 0.19 -0.53 -0.70
C ARG A 63 0.41 0.46 0.44
N GLU A 64 -0.13 1.67 0.33
CA GLU A 64 -0.01 2.70 1.37
C GLU A 64 -0.76 2.29 2.64
N GLN A 65 -1.97 1.75 2.49
CA GLN A 65 -2.73 1.19 3.61
C GLN A 65 -1.96 0.06 4.32
N LEU A 66 -1.31 -0.82 3.55
CA LEU A 66 -0.45 -1.86 4.11
C LEU A 66 0.74 -1.25 4.87
N LEU A 67 1.45 -0.30 4.27
CA LEU A 67 2.59 0.36 4.93
C LEU A 67 2.19 1.11 6.19
N GLU A 68 1.01 1.73 6.20
CA GLU A 68 0.47 2.42 7.38
C GLU A 68 0.13 1.42 8.49
N SER A 69 -0.54 0.31 8.18
CA SER A 69 -0.85 -0.73 9.17
C SER A 69 0.41 -1.40 9.75
N ILE A 70 1.45 -1.58 8.92
CA ILE A 70 2.77 -2.04 9.39
C ILE A 70 3.40 -1.02 10.34
N LYS A 71 3.37 0.28 9.99
CA LYS A 71 3.94 1.36 10.83
C LYS A 71 3.21 1.51 12.16
N GLN A 72 1.89 1.31 12.18
CA GLN A 72 1.08 1.35 13.41
C GLN A 72 1.47 0.23 14.40
N GLY A 73 2.06 -0.87 13.94
CA GLY A 73 2.62 -1.92 14.80
C GLY A 73 1.61 -2.69 15.64
N GLN A 74 0.30 -2.56 15.36
CA GLN A 74 -0.79 -3.14 16.16
C GLN A 74 -1.07 -4.63 15.87
N ALA A 75 -0.12 -5.34 15.24
CA ALA A 75 -0.29 -6.75 14.94
C ALA A 75 -0.20 -7.57 16.25
N LYS A 76 -1.35 -8.15 16.67
CA LYS A 76 -1.39 -9.09 17.79
C LYS A 76 -0.78 -10.43 17.37
N LEU A 77 0.53 -10.55 17.51
CA LEU A 77 1.26 -11.80 17.27
C LEU A 77 1.02 -12.79 18.42
N ARG A 78 0.88 -14.07 18.10
CA ARG A 78 0.86 -15.12 19.13
C ARG A 78 2.26 -15.25 19.72
N PRO A 79 2.42 -15.27 21.06
CA PRO A 79 3.71 -15.52 21.68
C PRO A 79 4.28 -16.87 21.21
N SER A 80 5.53 -16.86 20.78
CA SER A 80 6.28 -18.08 20.48
C SER A 80 6.86 -18.67 21.77
N ALA A 81 6.78 -19.98 21.94
CA ALA A 81 7.50 -20.68 22.99
C ALA A 81 9.00 -20.60 22.68
N SER A 82 9.70 -19.66 23.33
CA SER A 82 11.15 -19.54 23.19
C SER A 82 11.83 -20.83 23.68
N PRO A 83 12.73 -21.44 22.88
CA PRO A 83 13.51 -22.60 23.33
C PRO A 83 14.53 -22.27 24.44
N PHE A 84 14.70 -21.00 24.83
CA PHE A 84 15.80 -20.56 25.71
C PHE A 84 15.40 -20.25 27.17
N LYS A 85 14.21 -20.66 27.65
CA LYS A 85 13.81 -20.44 29.06
C LYS A 85 13.51 -21.73 29.84
N LYS A 86 14.43 -22.70 29.82
CA LYS A 86 14.32 -23.94 30.62
C LYS A 86 15.65 -24.39 31.26
N LYS A 87 16.35 -23.51 31.99
CA LYS A 87 17.54 -23.92 32.78
C LYS A 87 17.53 -23.54 34.27
N GLU A 88 16.55 -22.79 34.76
CA GLU A 88 16.56 -22.31 36.16
C GLU A 88 15.67 -23.11 37.14
N PHE A 89 14.94 -24.14 36.68
CA PHE A 89 13.98 -24.87 37.54
C PHE A 89 14.36 -26.32 37.86
N MET A 90 15.59 -26.75 37.57
CA MET A 90 16.04 -28.15 37.76
C MET A 90 17.11 -28.37 38.83
N LEU A 91 17.43 -27.36 39.64
CA LEU A 91 18.26 -27.53 40.84
C LEU A 91 17.41 -27.08 42.01
N LEU A 92 16.91 -28.01 42.84
CA LEU A 92 16.39 -27.84 44.22
C LEU A 92 15.28 -28.87 44.57
N THR A 93 15.42 -30.16 44.22
CA THR A 93 14.69 -31.22 44.96
C THR A 93 15.50 -32.53 44.97
N THR A 94 16.30 -32.73 46.01
CA THR A 94 16.86 -34.07 46.32
C THR A 94 15.84 -34.87 47.12
N PRO A 95 15.47 -36.11 46.74
CA PRO A 95 14.70 -36.98 47.62
C PRO A 95 15.66 -37.66 48.61
N ARG A 96 15.53 -37.31 49.90
CA ARG A 96 16.17 -37.98 51.03
C ARG A 96 15.51 -39.34 51.24
N ARG A 97 16.26 -40.42 50.99
CA ARG A 97 15.84 -41.81 51.24
C ARG A 97 16.01 -42.12 52.72
N SER A 98 14.92 -42.34 53.45
CA SER A 98 14.95 -43.00 54.77
C SER A 98 14.34 -44.38 54.66
N LYS A 99 15.13 -45.41 54.96
CA LYS A 99 14.67 -46.77 55.23
C LYS A 99 14.23 -46.82 56.70
N THR A 100 13.03 -47.31 56.96
CA THR A 100 12.68 -47.94 58.25
C THR A 100 11.79 -49.14 57.95
N SER A 101 12.10 -50.22 58.64
CA SER A 101 11.58 -51.56 58.47
C SER A 101 10.32 -51.79 59.31
N ASP A 102 9.62 -52.87 58.94
CA ASP A 102 8.74 -53.70 59.77
C ASP A 102 7.43 -53.09 60.30
N ILE A 103 6.30 -53.61 59.82
CA ILE A 103 5.22 -54.28 60.59
C ILE A 103 4.24 -54.89 59.57
N LYS A 104 4.11 -56.23 59.59
CA LYS A 104 2.98 -56.99 59.04
C LYS A 104 1.90 -57.09 60.13
N MET A 105 0.63 -57.08 59.72
CA MET A 105 -0.60 -57.64 60.33
C MET A 105 -1.74 -56.74 59.82
N ASP A 106 -2.94 -57.14 59.46
CA ASP A 106 -3.58 -58.36 59.00
C ASP A 106 -5.00 -57.90 58.57
N VAL A 107 -5.59 -58.61 57.60
CA VAL A 107 -7.02 -58.93 57.50
C VAL A 107 -8.08 -57.83 57.73
N ALA A 108 -8.85 -57.52 56.67
CA ALA A 108 -10.32 -57.54 56.71
C ALA A 108 -10.88 -57.60 55.28
N ILE A 109 -11.23 -58.83 54.89
CA ILE A 109 -12.12 -59.15 53.77
C ILE A 109 -13.57 -59.07 54.32
N GLU A 110 -14.49 -58.63 53.46
CA GLU A 110 -15.96 -58.78 53.54
C GLU A 110 -16.77 -57.98 54.57
N GLU A 111 -17.62 -57.08 54.05
CA GLU A 111 -19.07 -57.07 54.29
C GLU A 111 -19.78 -56.72 52.96
N ILE A 112 -20.51 -57.67 52.35
CA ILE A 112 -21.99 -57.85 52.39
C ILE A 112 -22.71 -56.75 51.57
N VAL A 113 -23.14 -56.99 50.33
CA VAL A 113 -24.33 -57.77 49.87
C VAL A 113 -25.66 -57.03 50.13
N ILE A 114 -26.30 -56.66 49.00
CA ILE A 114 -27.75 -56.54 48.73
C ILE A 114 -28.54 -55.50 49.54
N ASN A 115 -28.88 -54.38 48.88
CA ASN A 115 -30.23 -54.13 48.35
C ASN A 115 -30.21 -53.00 47.31
#